data_AF-A0A8C7DYZ7-F1
#
_entry.id   AF-A0A8C7DYZ7-F1
#
_cell.length_a   1.000
_cell.length_b   1.000
_cell.length_c   1.000
_cell.angle_alpha   90.00
_cell.angle_beta   90.00
_cell.angle_gamma   90.00
#
_symmetry.space_group_name_H-M   'P 1'
#
loop_
_entity.id
_entity.type
_entity.pdbx_description
1 polymer ?
#
loop_
_entity_poly.entity_id
_entity_poly.type
_entity_poly.pdbx_seq_one_letter_code
_entity_poly.pdbx_strand_id
1 'polypeptide(L)'
;MSAGIAAIFKKKFGGVQELLNQHKKTGDVAILKRETRYIYYLISKNKYFHKPTYDNLRKSLEAMKIHCLNNAVTHISMPKIGCGLDRLDWKKVSTMLEEVFEDTNIHITVYTL
;
A
#
# COMPACT_ATOMS: atom_id res chain seq x y z
N MET A 1 -6.85 7.77 -8.40
CA MET A 1 -5.42 8.15 -8.35
C MET A 1 -5.21 9.48 -9.09
N SER A 2 -5.66 10.60 -8.51
CA SER A 2 -5.63 11.93 -9.16
C SER A 2 -4.94 13.01 -8.34
N ALA A 3 -4.52 12.72 -7.10
CA ALA A 3 -3.91 13.69 -6.19
C ALA A 3 -2.76 13.08 -5.39
N GLY A 4 -1.87 13.92 -4.87
CA GLY A 4 -0.71 13.54 -4.05
C GLY A 4 0.23 12.57 -4.77
N ILE A 5 0.92 11.73 -4.00
CA ILE A 5 1.83 10.71 -4.52
C ILE A 5 1.14 9.72 -5.48
N ALA A 6 -0.16 9.49 -5.32
CA ALA A 6 -0.92 8.59 -6.19
C ALA A 6 -0.99 9.10 -7.65
N ALA A 7 -1.00 10.42 -7.87
CA ALA A 7 -0.93 10.98 -9.22
C ALA A 7 0.44 10.71 -9.88
N ILE A 8 1.52 10.82 -9.11
CA ILE A 8 2.88 10.51 -9.57
C ILE A 8 2.98 9.03 -9.94
N PHE A 9 2.45 8.13 -9.09
CA PHE A 9 2.44 6.69 -9.38
C PHE A 9 1.65 6.36 -10.64
N LYS A 10 0.48 6.99 -10.85
CA LYS A 10 -0.29 6.82 -12.08
C LYS A 10 0.52 7.23 -13.32
N LYS A 11 1.21 8.39 -13.26
CA LYS A 11 2.04 8.88 -14.38
C LYS A 11 3.26 8.00 -14.62
N LYS A 12 3.91 7.51 -13.55
CA LYS A 12 5.17 6.77 -13.63
C LYS A 12 5.00 5.29 -13.98
N PHE A 13 3.99 4.62 -13.43
CA PHE A 13 3.83 3.17 -13.54
C PHE A 13 2.63 2.72 -14.40
N GLY A 14 1.71 3.65 -14.73
CA GLY A 14 0.55 3.36 -15.55
C GLY A 14 -0.32 2.24 -14.96
N GLY A 15 -0.78 1.32 -15.81
CA GLY A 15 -1.41 0.07 -15.38
C GLY A 15 -2.81 0.20 -14.77
N VAL A 16 -3.53 1.30 -15.01
CA VAL A 16 -4.85 1.50 -14.38
C VAL A 16 -5.83 0.38 -14.74
N GLN A 17 -5.90 -0.02 -16.02
CA GLN A 17 -6.79 -1.11 -16.44
C GLN A 17 -6.35 -2.46 -15.85
N GLU A 18 -5.04 -2.72 -15.77
CA GLU A 18 -4.47 -3.93 -15.14
C GLU A 18 -4.84 -4.01 -13.65
N LEU A 19 -4.82 -2.88 -12.93
CA LEU A 19 -5.27 -2.80 -11.54
C LEU A 19 -6.78 -3.05 -11.42
N LEU A 20 -7.60 -2.45 -12.30
CA LEU A 20 -9.05 -2.62 -12.27
C LEU A 20 -9.47 -4.06 -12.56
N ASN A 21 -8.80 -4.73 -13.49
CA ASN A 21 -9.06 -6.13 -13.86
C ASN A 21 -8.70 -7.13 -12.76
N GLN A 22 -7.99 -6.71 -11.71
CA GLN A 22 -7.74 -7.56 -10.53
C GLN A 22 -8.94 -7.63 -9.58
N HIS A 23 -9.97 -6.79 -9.79
CA HIS A 23 -11.22 -6.78 -9.03
C HIS A 23 -11.04 -6.75 -7.49
N LYS A 24 -9.98 -6.06 -7.04
CA LYS A 24 -9.64 -5.93 -5.62
C LYS A 24 -10.65 -5.07 -4.86
N LYS A 25 -10.95 -5.47 -3.64
CA LYS A 25 -11.90 -4.84 -2.72
C LYS A 25 -11.17 -4.15 -1.58
N THR A 26 -11.91 -3.41 -0.76
CA THR A 26 -11.34 -2.78 0.43
C THR A 26 -10.77 -3.83 1.37
N GLY A 27 -9.55 -3.61 1.86
CA GLY A 27 -8.77 -4.57 2.63
C GLY A 27 -7.84 -5.44 1.78
N ASP A 28 -7.96 -5.42 0.45
CA ASP A 28 -7.02 -6.12 -0.43
C ASP A 28 -5.81 -5.25 -0.79
N VAL A 29 -4.89 -5.86 -1.54
CA VAL A 29 -3.81 -5.19 -2.27
C VAL A 29 -3.92 -5.52 -3.76
N ALA A 30 -3.81 -4.49 -4.61
CA ALA A 30 -3.62 -4.66 -6.05
C ALA A 30 -2.14 -4.51 -6.39
N ILE A 31 -1.65 -5.27 -7.35
CA ILE A 31 -0.22 -5.43 -7.62
C ILE A 31 0.07 -5.15 -9.10
N LEU A 32 1.08 -4.35 -9.38
CA LEU A 32 1.68 -4.25 -10.72
C LEU A 32 3.08 -4.82 -10.67
N LYS A 33 3.40 -5.76 -11.57
CA LYS A 33 4.79 -6.16 -11.80
C LYS A 33 5.41 -5.23 -12.83
N ARG A 34 6.53 -4.60 -12.49
CA ARG A 34 7.29 -3.73 -13.40
C ARG A 34 8.76 -4.14 -13.30
N GLU A 35 9.29 -4.70 -14.39
CA GLU A 35 10.64 -5.25 -14.45
C GLU A 35 10.87 -6.25 -13.30
N THR A 36 11.84 -5.96 -12.43
CA THR A 36 12.27 -6.81 -11.31
C THR A 36 11.54 -6.51 -9.99
N ARG A 37 10.56 -5.59 -9.98
CA ARG A 37 9.88 -5.15 -8.75
C ARG A 37 8.36 -5.17 -8.85
N TYR A 38 7.74 -5.12 -7.68
CA TYR A 38 6.30 -5.00 -7.51
C TYR A 38 5.94 -3.60 -7.03
N ILE A 39 4.83 -3.08 -7.55
CA ILE A 39 4.20 -1.84 -7.08
C ILE A 39 2.89 -2.23 -6.39
N TYR A 40 2.81 -1.96 -5.10
CA TYR A 40 1.66 -2.31 -4.27
C TYR A 40 0.68 -1.14 -4.13
N TYR A 41 -0.58 -1.41 -4.41
CA TYR A 41 -1.69 -0.47 -4.26
C TYR A 41 -2.64 -0.98 -3.18
N LEU A 42 -2.46 -0.49 -1.96
CA LEU A 42 -3.30 -0.82 -0.81
C LEU A 42 -4.72 -0.25 -1.01
N ILE A 43 -5.73 -1.12 -1.03
CA ILE A 43 -7.12 -0.71 -1.23
C ILE A 43 -7.76 -0.47 0.14
N SER A 44 -7.50 0.69 0.74
CA SER A 44 -7.94 0.99 2.11
C SER A 44 -9.35 1.61 2.22
N LYS A 45 -10.01 1.89 1.09
CA LYS A 45 -11.35 2.51 1.05
C LYS A 45 -12.08 2.23 -0.27
N ASN A 46 -13.42 2.21 -0.20
CA ASN A 46 -14.28 1.96 -1.35
C ASN A 46 -14.30 3.11 -2.38
N LYS A 47 -14.31 4.36 -1.91
CA LYS A 47 -14.39 5.55 -2.78
C LYS A 47 -13.34 6.56 -2.36
N TYR A 48 -12.85 7.35 -3.33
CA TYR A 48 -11.75 8.28 -3.09
C TYR A 48 -12.06 9.34 -2.03
N PHE A 49 -13.33 9.73 -1.87
CA PHE A 49 -13.78 10.72 -0.89
C PHE A 49 -14.07 10.13 0.50
N HIS A 50 -14.13 8.81 0.63
CA HIS A 50 -14.20 8.17 1.93
C HIS A 50 -12.86 8.29 2.67
N LYS A 51 -12.91 8.16 4.00
CA LYS A 51 -11.71 8.00 4.82
C LYS A 51 -11.45 6.51 5.03
N PRO A 52 -10.19 6.05 4.91
CA PRO A 52 -9.86 4.69 5.30
C PRO A 52 -10.02 4.53 6.82
N THR A 53 -10.31 3.31 7.25
CA THR A 53 -10.22 2.94 8.68
C THR A 53 -8.88 2.27 8.93
N TYR A 54 -8.43 2.27 10.19
CA TYR A 54 -7.22 1.53 10.59
C TYR A 54 -7.36 0.03 10.28
N ASP A 55 -8.55 -0.55 10.47
CA ASP A 55 -8.83 -1.95 10.16
C ASP A 55 -8.65 -2.26 8.66
N ASN A 56 -9.20 -1.43 7.78
CA ASN A 56 -9.04 -1.63 6.33
C ASN A 56 -7.58 -1.47 5.89
N LEU A 57 -6.85 -0.52 6.48
CA LEU A 57 -5.43 -0.37 6.20
C LEU A 57 -4.62 -1.59 6.66
N ARG A 58 -4.89 -2.10 7.87
CA ARG A 58 -4.24 -3.31 8.40
C ARG A 58 -4.45 -4.49 7.47
N LYS A 59 -5.70 -4.76 7.07
CA LYS A 59 -6.04 -5.85 6.13
C LYS A 59 -5.26 -5.74 4.83
N SER A 60 -5.16 -4.53 4.25
CA SER A 60 -4.37 -4.32 3.04
C SER A 60 -2.87 -4.57 3.25
N LEU A 61 -2.33 -4.20 4.43
CA LEU A 61 -0.93 -4.47 4.78
C LEU A 61 -0.66 -5.97 4.96
N GLU A 62 -1.56 -6.70 5.61
CA GLU A 62 -1.49 -8.16 5.76
C GLU A 62 -1.55 -8.86 4.40
N ALA A 63 -2.45 -8.42 3.50
CA ALA A 63 -2.50 -8.93 2.13
C ALA A 63 -1.20 -8.64 1.35
N MET A 64 -0.59 -7.47 1.55
CA MET A 64 0.71 -7.13 0.98
C MET A 64 1.83 -8.03 1.55
N LYS A 65 1.85 -8.25 2.86
CA LYS A 65 2.81 -9.16 3.53
C LYS A 65 2.76 -10.55 2.93
N ILE A 66 1.57 -11.13 2.77
CA ILE A 66 1.40 -12.47 2.16
C ILE A 66 2.01 -12.51 0.76
N HIS A 67 1.75 -11.50 -0.06
CA HIS A 67 2.35 -11.44 -1.40
C HIS A 67 3.88 -11.31 -1.34
N CYS A 68 4.41 -10.48 -0.43
CA CYS A 68 5.84 -10.32 -0.25
C CYS A 68 6.53 -11.63 0.09
N LEU A 69 5.99 -12.39 1.06
CA LEU A 69 6.53 -13.69 1.46
C LEU A 69 6.52 -14.69 0.30
N ASN A 70 5.40 -14.79 -0.42
CA ASN A 70 5.27 -15.71 -1.56
C ASN A 70 6.17 -15.37 -2.75
N ASN A 71 6.67 -14.14 -2.83
CA ASN A 71 7.48 -13.65 -3.95
C ASN A 71 8.89 -13.21 -3.52
N ALA A 72 9.33 -13.61 -2.32
CA ALA A 72 10.64 -13.28 -1.76
C ALA A 72 10.98 -11.78 -1.79
N VAL A 73 9.99 -10.91 -1.58
CA VAL A 73 10.19 -9.46 -1.47
C VAL A 73 10.64 -9.14 -0.05
N THR A 74 11.89 -8.72 0.09
CA THR A 74 12.51 -8.40 1.39
C THR A 74 12.66 -6.92 1.66
N HIS A 75 12.41 -6.05 0.67
CA HIS A 75 12.59 -4.60 0.80
C HIS A 75 11.37 -3.85 0.27
N ILE A 76 10.80 -2.97 1.08
CA ILE A 76 9.64 -2.14 0.73
C ILE A 76 10.00 -0.67 0.96
N SER A 77 9.77 0.16 -0.05
CA SER A 77 9.92 1.61 0.05
C SER A 77 8.56 2.28 -0.08
N MET A 78 8.20 3.13 0.87
CA MET A 78 6.90 3.81 0.90
C MET A 78 6.99 5.23 1.45
N PRO A 79 6.06 6.14 1.11
CA PRO A 79 5.89 7.39 1.85
C PRO A 79 5.18 7.14 3.18
N LYS A 80 4.92 8.20 3.96
CA LYS A 80 3.98 8.15 5.09
C LYS A 80 2.54 7.88 4.62
N ILE A 81 2.19 6.60 4.45
CA ILE A 81 0.90 6.16 3.92
C ILE A 81 -0.27 6.49 4.86
N GLY A 82 -1.44 6.80 4.30
CA GLY A 82 -2.67 7.08 5.06
C GLY A 82 -2.72 8.39 5.85
N CYS A 83 -1.61 9.15 5.95
CA CYS A 83 -1.50 10.28 6.89
C CYS A 83 -1.78 11.67 6.30
N GLY A 84 -1.84 11.79 4.96
CA GLY A 84 -2.16 13.06 4.30
C GLY A 84 -3.66 13.30 4.18
N LEU A 85 -4.17 13.28 2.95
CA LEU A 85 -5.61 13.46 2.66
C LEU A 85 -6.51 12.44 3.38
N ASP A 86 -5.96 11.30 3.77
CA ASP A 86 -6.65 10.21 4.45
C ASP A 86 -6.75 10.39 5.97
N ARG A 87 -6.03 11.37 6.55
CA ARG A 87 -6.13 11.83 7.94
C ARG A 87 -5.90 10.76 9.03
N LEU A 88 -5.22 9.66 8.72
CA LEU A 88 -4.74 8.74 9.76
C LEU A 88 -3.54 9.36 10.50
N ASP A 89 -3.32 8.91 11.72
CA ASP A 89 -2.19 9.31 12.55
C ASP A 89 -0.98 8.42 12.23
N TRP A 90 0.13 9.05 11.85
CA TRP A 90 1.36 8.34 11.52
C TRP A 90 1.90 7.49 12.68
N LYS A 91 1.74 7.91 13.93
CA LYS A 91 2.17 7.12 15.09
C LYS A 91 1.43 5.78 15.14
N LYS A 92 0.13 5.80 14.85
CA LYS A 92 -0.69 4.57 14.80
C LYS A 92 -0.36 3.72 13.57
N VAL A 93 -0.14 4.36 12.42
CA VAL A 93 0.23 3.65 11.19
C VAL A 93 1.61 3.00 11.30
N SER A 94 2.59 3.67 11.91
CA SER A 94 3.93 3.11 12.13
C SER A 94 3.90 1.93 13.09
N THR A 95 3.19 2.04 14.21
CA THR A 95 2.97 0.90 15.13
C THR A 95 2.34 -0.28 14.41
N MET A 96 1.33 -0.04 13.57
CA MET A 96 0.69 -1.09 12.77
C MET A 96 1.63 -1.73 11.74
N LEU A 97 2.54 -0.96 11.13
CA LEU A 97 3.54 -1.50 10.22
C LEU A 97 4.51 -2.42 10.98
N GLU A 98 4.93 -2.05 12.18
CA GLU A 98 5.78 -2.89 13.02
C GLU A 98 5.06 -4.19 13.37
N GLU A 99 3.84 -4.12 13.92
CA GLU A 99 3.05 -5.31 14.30
C GLU A 99 2.75 -6.25 13.12
N VAL A 100 2.44 -5.72 11.93
CA VAL A 100 2.10 -6.59 10.78
C VAL A 100 3.32 -7.34 10.27
N PHE A 101 4.51 -6.73 10.34
CA PHE A 101 5.74 -7.25 9.71
C PHE A 101 6.77 -7.80 10.72
N GLU A 102 6.48 -7.80 12.02
CA GLU A 102 7.41 -8.16 13.12
C GLU A 102 8.06 -9.54 12.98
N ASP A 103 7.32 -10.50 12.44
CA ASP A 103 7.68 -11.90 12.24
C ASP A 103 8.32 -12.18 10.86
N THR A 104 8.78 -11.13 10.17
CA THR A 104 9.31 -11.25 8.80
C THR A 104 10.68 -10.58 8.65
N ASN A 105 11.45 -11.05 7.66
CA ASN A 105 12.71 -10.41 7.24
C ASN A 105 12.48 -9.28 6.22
N ILE A 106 11.34 -8.59 6.30
CA ILE A 106 10.98 -7.53 5.35
C ILE A 106 11.41 -6.19 5.93
N HIS A 107 12.35 -5.53 5.27
CA HIS A 107 12.80 -4.18 5.62
C HIS A 107 11.90 -3.13 4.98
N ILE A 108 11.36 -2.23 5.81
CA ILE A 108 10.52 -1.13 5.37
C ILE A 108 11.28 0.20 5.53
N THR A 109 11.47 0.90 4.41
CA THR A 109 12.04 2.25 4.39
C THR A 109 10.94 3.26 4.10
N VAL A 110 10.73 4.19 5.06
CA VAL A 110 9.75 5.26 4.92
C VAL A 110 10.43 6.55 4.50
N TYR A 111 9.99 7.12 3.38
CA TYR A 111 10.50 8.40 2.87
C TYR A 111 9.59 9.56 3.24
N THR A 112 10.21 10.67 3.64
CA THR A 112 9.58 11.99 3.80
C THR A 112 10.29 13.00 2.89
N LEU A 113 9.58 14.05 2.49
CA LEU A 113 10.20 15.22 1.88
C LEU A 113 10.88 16.08 2.94
#